data_AF-A0ABD0NWD5-F1
#
_entry.id   AF-A0ABD0NWD5-F1
#
_cell.length_a   1.000
_cell.length_b   1.000
_cell.length_c   1.000
_cell.angle_alpha   90.00
_cell.angle_beta   90.00
_cell.angle_gamma   90.00
#
_symmetry.space_group_name_H-M   'P 1'
#
loop_
_entity.id
_entity.type
_entity.pdbx_description
1 polymer ?
#
loop_
_entity_poly.entity_id
_entity_poly.type
_entity_poly.pdbx_seq_one_letter_code
_entity_poly.pdbx_strand_id
1 'polypeptide(L)'
;GDFLTEFKEQLIVRATRVSDIAEAVISQSLIHEAAVAQVQAAPTEQEAMRLLFEALEREPPLNRVSFHLILRMTEPELIQEL
;
A
#
# COMPACT_ATOMS: atom_id res chain seq x y z
N GLY A 1 -1.61 -17.22 5.00
CA GLY A 1 -2.34 -15.99 4.72
C GLY A 1 -1.35 -14.87 4.86
N ASP A 2 -1.25 -14.02 3.84
CA ASP A 2 -0.51 -12.79 3.96
C ASP A 2 -1.53 -11.72 4.36
N PHE A 3 -1.34 -11.07 5.52
CA PHE A 3 -2.30 -10.10 6.09
C PHE A 3 -2.74 -9.08 5.04
N LEU A 4 -1.79 -8.62 4.24
CA LEU A 4 -2.01 -7.67 3.15
C LEU A 4 -2.97 -8.18 2.07
N THR A 5 -3.00 -9.48 1.80
CA THR A 5 -3.92 -10.09 0.83
C THR A 5 -5.30 -10.33 1.45
N GLU A 6 -5.36 -10.76 2.71
CA GLU A 6 -6.63 -10.99 3.43
C GLU A 6 -7.39 -9.70 3.70
N PHE A 7 -6.68 -8.63 4.07
CA PHE A 7 -7.28 -7.34 4.39
C PHE A 7 -7.18 -6.32 3.25
N LYS A 8 -6.77 -6.73 2.05
CA LYS A 8 -6.57 -5.86 0.88
C LYS A 8 -7.76 -4.94 0.62
N GLU A 9 -8.97 -5.50 0.52
CA GLU A 9 -10.18 -4.70 0.25
C GLU A 9 -10.48 -3.72 1.38
N GLN A 10 -10.31 -4.15 2.63
CA GLN A 10 -10.59 -3.30 3.79
C GLN A 10 -9.56 -2.17 3.89
N LEU A 11 -8.28 -2.46 3.62
CA LEU A 11 -7.23 -1.45 3.53
C LEU A 11 -7.51 -0.48 2.37
N ILE A 12 -7.94 -0.96 1.21
CA ILE A 12 -8.29 -0.08 0.08
C ILE A 12 -9.48 0.83 0.39
N VAL A 13 -10.53 0.30 1.04
CA VAL A 13 -11.76 1.06 1.29
C VAL A 13 -11.63 1.99 2.49
N ARG A 14 -10.90 1.56 3.53
CA ARG A 14 -10.81 2.28 4.80
C ARG A 14 -9.56 3.12 4.93
N ALA A 15 -8.52 2.90 4.11
CA ALA A 15 -7.36 3.77 4.15
C ALA A 15 -7.74 5.17 3.70
N THR A 16 -7.50 6.11 4.61
CA THR A 16 -7.71 7.54 4.42
C THR A 16 -6.40 8.26 4.10
N ARG A 17 -5.27 7.64 4.42
CA ARG A 17 -3.93 8.21 4.24
C ARG A 17 -3.17 7.54 3.11
N VAL A 18 -3.86 7.17 2.02
CA VAL A 18 -3.23 6.47 0.89
C VAL A 18 -2.13 7.33 0.28
N SER A 19 -2.33 8.64 0.18
CA SER A 19 -1.32 9.56 -0.33
C SER A 19 -0.01 9.49 0.47
N ASP A 20 -0.07 9.49 1.81
CA ASP A 20 1.10 9.36 2.67
C ASP A 20 1.76 7.97 2.55
N ILE A 21 0.93 6.92 2.45
CA ILE A 21 1.39 5.54 2.26
C ILE A 21 2.13 5.43 0.93
N ALA A 22 1.54 5.93 -0.16
CA ALA A 22 2.13 5.93 -1.48
C ALA A 22 3.48 6.66 -1.48
N GLU A 23 3.54 7.84 -0.89
CA GLU A 23 4.77 8.62 -0.77
C GLU A 23 5.84 7.85 0.01
N ALA A 24 5.50 7.22 1.13
CA ALA A 24 6.43 6.40 1.91
C ALA A 24 6.93 5.18 1.13
N VAL A 25 6.05 4.51 0.37
CA VAL A 25 6.41 3.37 -0.50
C VAL A 25 7.38 3.80 -1.60
N ILE A 26 7.11 4.95 -2.23
CA ILE A 26 7.94 5.52 -3.29
C ILE A 26 9.30 5.93 -2.73
N SER A 27 9.31 6.63 -1.58
CA SER A 27 10.53 7.08 -0.90
C SER A 27 11.42 5.91 -0.50
N GLN A 28 10.82 4.79 -0.08
CA GLN A 28 11.53 3.56 0.28
C GLN A 28 11.83 2.65 -0.93
N SER A 29 11.45 3.04 -2.15
CA SER A 29 11.66 2.27 -3.39
C SER A 29 11.13 0.83 -3.28
N LEU A 30 10.00 0.64 -2.60
CA LEU A 30 9.41 -0.69 -2.40
C LEU A 30 8.71 -1.25 -3.64
N ILE A 31 8.47 -0.40 -4.64
CA ILE A 31 7.88 -0.77 -5.93
C ILE A 31 8.70 -0.14 -7.06
N HIS A 32 8.64 -0.77 -8.23
CA HIS A 32 9.22 -0.20 -9.44
C HIS A 32 8.61 1.17 -9.80
N GLU A 33 9.43 2.06 -10.37
CA GLU A 33 9.03 3.39 -10.85
C GLU A 33 7.86 3.36 -11.85
N ALA A 34 7.77 2.30 -12.67
CA ALA A 34 6.63 2.10 -13.56
C ALA A 34 5.29 1.88 -12.82
N ALA A 35 5.33 1.31 -11.62
CA ALA A 35 4.17 1.20 -10.75
C ALA A 35 3.91 2.52 -10.01
N VAL A 36 4.96 3.24 -9.60
CA VAL A 36 4.83 4.58 -9.01
C VAL A 36 4.02 5.52 -9.92
N ALA A 37 4.38 5.56 -11.20
CA ALA A 37 3.66 6.40 -12.17
C ALA A 37 2.18 6.02 -12.30
N GLN A 38 1.84 4.73 -12.23
CA GLN A 38 0.44 4.26 -12.27
C GLN A 38 -0.32 4.65 -10.99
N VAL A 39 0.31 4.50 -9.82
CA VAL A 39 -0.27 4.87 -8.53
C VAL A 39 -0.52 6.38 -8.46
N GLN A 40 0.43 7.20 -8.91
CA GLN A 40 0.27 8.66 -8.95
C GLN A 40 -0.75 9.13 -10.01
N ALA A 41 -0.88 8.38 -11.10
CA ALA A 41 -1.88 8.66 -12.13
C ALA A 41 -3.29 8.16 -11.76
N ALA A 42 -3.44 7.48 -10.62
CA ALA A 42 -4.73 6.96 -10.19
C ALA A 42 -5.72 8.10 -9.90
N PRO A 43 -6.97 7.98 -10.35
CA PRO A 43 -7.97 9.04 -10.17
C PRO A 43 -8.49 9.15 -8.73
N THR A 44 -8.34 8.09 -7.93
CA THR A 44 -8.81 8.02 -6.55
C THR A 44 -7.77 7.36 -5.67
N GLU A 45 -7.80 7.70 -4.38
CA GLU A 45 -6.92 7.09 -3.37
C GLU A 45 -7.14 5.57 -3.27
N GLN A 46 -8.39 5.11 -3.39
CA GLN A 46 -8.70 3.68 -3.38
C GLN A 46 -8.02 2.95 -4.56
N GLU A 47 -8.05 3.55 -5.74
CA GLU A 47 -7.42 2.97 -6.92
C GLU A 47 -5.89 3.02 -6.82
N ALA A 48 -5.33 4.11 -6.27
CA ALA A 48 -3.91 4.23 -5.97
C ALA A 48 -3.45 3.10 -5.03
N MET A 49 -4.20 2.86 -3.96
CA MET A 49 -3.94 1.78 -3.00
C MET A 49 -4.02 0.41 -3.70
N ARG A 50 -5.03 0.18 -4.53
CA ARG A 50 -5.19 -1.08 -5.28
C ARG A 50 -3.96 -1.36 -6.16
N LEU A 51 -3.48 -0.34 -6.88
CA LEU A 51 -2.29 -0.42 -7.73
C LEU A 51 -1.01 -0.64 -6.91
N LEU A 52 -0.88 -0.02 -5.73
CA LEU A 52 0.22 -0.28 -4.80
C LEU A 52 0.28 -1.76 -4.41
N PHE A 53 -0.86 -2.33 -4.01
CA PHE A 53 -0.93 -3.75 -3.66
C PHE A 53 -0.58 -4.65 -4.84
N GLU A 54 -1.12 -4.39 -6.04
CA GLU A 54 -0.79 -5.19 -7.23
C GLU A 54 0.69 -5.11 -7.59
N ALA A 55 1.32 -3.94 -7.41
CA ALA A 55 2.74 -3.78 -7.62
C ALA A 55 3.53 -4.58 -6.58
N LEU A 56 3.19 -4.47 -5.29
CA LEU A 56 3.83 -5.20 -4.19
C LEU A 56 3.65 -6.72 -4.28
N GLU A 57 2.54 -7.21 -4.85
CA GLU A 57 2.33 -8.65 -5.08
C GLU A 57 3.29 -9.23 -6.12
N ARG A 58 3.85 -8.39 -7.02
CA ARG A 58 4.88 -8.78 -8.00
C ARG A 58 6.29 -8.69 -7.43
N GLU A 59 6.46 -8.02 -6.29
CA GLU A 59 7.75 -7.79 -5.63
C GLU A 59 8.08 -8.90 -4.62
N PRO A 60 9.35 -9.01 -4.18
CA PRO A 60 9.75 -9.96 -3.17
C PRO A 60 8.99 -9.79 -1.83
N PRO A 61 8.79 -10.87 -1.06
CA PRO A 61 8.07 -10.81 0.23
C PRO A 61 8.63 -9.81 1.23
N LEU A 62 9.92 -9.46 1.11
CA LEU A 62 10.57 -8.46 1.95
C LEU A 62 9.89 -7.08 1.83
N ASN A 63 9.49 -6.68 0.63
CA ASN A 63 8.88 -5.37 0.37
C ASN A 63 7.48 -5.29 1.00
N ARG A 64 6.78 -6.43 1.08
CA ARG A 64 5.49 -6.55 1.77
C ARG A 64 5.61 -6.31 3.27
N VAL A 65 6.71 -6.76 3.88
CA VAL A 65 6.99 -6.49 5.30
C VAL A 65 7.20 -4.99 5.53
N SER A 66 8.01 -4.32 4.70
CA SER A 66 8.21 -2.88 4.78
C SER A 66 6.91 -2.10 4.56
N PHE A 67 6.08 -2.52 3.61
CA PHE A 67 4.77 -1.92 3.38
C PHE A 67 3.83 -2.06 4.58
N HIS A 68 3.81 -3.24 5.21
CA HIS A 68 3.03 -3.44 6.43
C HIS A 68 3.50 -2.53 7.58
N LEU A 69 4.81 -2.28 7.70
CA LEU A 69 5.34 -1.32 8.67
C LEU A 69 4.89 0.11 8.36
N ILE A 70 4.91 0.51 7.08
CA ILE A 70 4.42 1.83 6.65
C ILE A 70 2.95 1.98 7.05
N LEU A 71 2.09 1.01 6.70
CA LEU A 71 0.68 1.04 7.07
C LEU A 71 0.48 1.16 8.57
N ARG A 72 1.27 0.43 9.36
CA ARG A 72 1.20 0.51 10.82
C ARG A 72 1.70 1.84 11.38
N MET A 73 2.53 2.57 10.65
CA MET A 73 3.01 3.91 11.05
C MET A 73 2.03 5.01 10.63
N THR A 74 1.46 4.93 9.43
CA THR A 74 0.51 5.93 8.93
C THR A 74 -0.90 5.74 9.48
N GLU A 75 -1.37 4.49 9.52
CA GLU A 75 -2.71 4.12 9.98
C GLU A 75 -2.67 2.97 11.00
N PRO A 76 -2.07 3.19 12.18
CA PRO A 76 -2.04 2.20 13.26
C PRO A 76 -3.44 1.78 13.70
N GLU A 77 -4.40 2.70 13.70
CA GLU A 77 -5.78 2.44 14.10
C GLU A 77 -6.45 1.45 13.15
N LEU A 78 -6.29 1.65 11.84
CA LEU A 78 -6.82 0.74 10.84
C LEU A 78 -6.20 -0.65 10.97
N ILE A 79 -4.88 -0.74 11.14
CA ILE A 79 -4.19 -2.02 11.35
C ILE A 79 -4.61 -2.71 12.65
N GLN A 80 -4.98 -1.97 13.70
CA GLN A 80 -5.47 -2.56 14.95
C GLN A 80 -6.92 -3.06 14.84
N GLU A 81 -7.72 -2.50 13.93
CA GLU A 81 -9.11 -2.90 13.72
C GLU A 81 -9.30 -4.09 12.78
N LEU A 82 -8.27 -4.43 11.99
CA LEU A 82 -8.25 -5.51 11.00
C LEU A 82 -7.65 -6.79 11.59
#